data_AF-A0A956DJN8-F1
#
_entry.id   AF-A0A956DJN8-F1
#
_cell.length_a   1.000
_cell.length_b   1.000
_cell.length_c   1.000
_cell.angle_alpha   90.00
_cell.angle_beta   90.00
_cell.angle_gamma   90.00
#
_symmetry.space_group_name_H-M   'P 1'
#
loop_
_entity.id
_entity.type
_entity.pdbx_description
1 polymer ?
#
loop_
_entity_poly.entity_id
_entity_poly.type
_entity_poly.pdbx_seq_one_letter_code
_entity_poly.pdbx_strand_id
1 'polypeptide(L)'
;MRTTRTGLVAALAAGLLACSGGGETSGPGGGGSDTGGMSAGGMGGGGMGGGGGEELPPASEDWSRDILTTAIAIDLASLTGEATITLAPGSTTGASFEIGDLTIQAVRTAEGQDLHYEDAGEALHVGVPAGA
;
A
#
# COMPACT_ATOMS: atom_id res chain seq x y z
N MET A 1 19.40 22.69 24.80
CA MET A 1 18.41 22.96 23.74
C MET A 1 17.52 21.73 23.65
N ARG A 2 16.22 21.86 23.95
CA ARG A 2 15.26 20.74 23.84
C ARG A 2 14.61 20.84 22.47
N THR A 3 14.97 19.93 21.57
CA THR A 3 14.37 19.84 20.24
C THR A 3 12.99 19.21 20.39
N THR A 4 11.95 20.03 20.33
CA THR A 4 10.56 19.53 20.28
C THR A 4 10.32 19.10 18.84
N ARG A 5 10.19 17.78 18.60
CA ARG A 5 9.83 17.24 17.28
C ARG A 5 8.30 17.30 17.15
N THR A 6 7.83 17.80 16.00
CA THR A 6 6.41 17.96 15.72
C THR A 6 5.97 16.96 14.67
N GLY A 7 4.83 16.29 14.90
CA GLY A 7 4.36 15.22 14.03
C GLY A 7 3.32 15.66 12.99
N LEU A 8 3.34 15.01 11.83
CA LEU A 8 2.41 15.10 10.71
C LEU A 8 1.57 13.80 10.61
N VAL A 9 0.27 13.89 10.35
CA VAL A 9 -0.58 12.73 10.00
C VAL A 9 -0.80 12.74 8.49
N ALA A 10 -0.51 11.67 7.75
CA ALA A 10 -0.81 11.58 6.33
C ALA A 10 -2.02 10.66 6.09
N ALA A 11 -2.97 11.09 5.25
CA ALA A 11 -4.16 10.32 4.89
C ALA A 11 -4.20 10.11 3.36
N LEU A 12 -3.80 8.95 2.87
CA LEU A 12 -3.81 8.61 1.44
C LEU A 12 -5.22 8.19 1.00
N ALA A 13 -5.75 8.78 -0.07
CA ALA A 13 -7.05 8.40 -0.64
C ALA A 13 -6.88 7.71 -1.99
N ALA A 14 -7.19 6.42 -2.08
CA ALA A 14 -7.18 5.67 -3.34
C ALA A 14 -8.60 5.58 -3.91
N GLY A 15 -8.85 6.23 -5.04
CA GLY A 15 -10.14 6.18 -5.73
C GLY A 15 -10.13 5.12 -6.82
N LEU A 16 -10.74 3.96 -6.58
CA LEU A 16 -10.90 2.93 -7.62
C LEU A 16 -11.91 3.37 -8.68
N LEU A 17 -11.40 3.75 -9.86
CA LEU A 17 -12.19 3.87 -11.09
C LEU A 17 -12.18 2.51 -11.81
N ALA A 18 -13.26 1.74 -11.65
CA ALA A 18 -13.44 0.46 -12.33
C ALA A 18 -13.68 0.67 -13.84
N CYS A 19 -12.64 0.49 -14.66
CA CYS A 19 -12.77 0.38 -16.11
C CYS A 19 -12.91 -1.11 -16.49
N SER A 20 -14.11 -1.54 -16.85
CA SER A 20 -14.40 -2.91 -17.29
C SER A 20 -13.86 -3.16 -18.71
N GLY A 21 -12.71 -3.81 -18.81
CA GLY A 21 -12.12 -4.27 -20.07
C GLY A 21 -12.52 -5.71 -20.40
N GLY A 22 -13.39 -5.90 -21.40
CA GLY A 22 -13.59 -7.18 -22.07
C GLY A 22 -12.56 -7.38 -23.18
N GLY A 23 -11.93 -8.55 -23.23
CA GLY A 23 -10.90 -8.91 -24.21
C GLY A 23 -10.81 -10.42 -24.39
N GLU A 24 -10.81 -10.86 -25.63
CA GLU A 24 -11.26 -12.16 -26.11
C GLU A 24 -10.22 -13.29 -26.03
N THR A 25 -10.73 -14.51 -26.17
CA THR A 25 -10.05 -15.81 -26.11
C THR A 25 -9.16 -16.08 -27.34
N SER A 26 -8.00 -16.73 -27.15
CA SER A 26 -7.47 -17.83 -28.01
C SER A 26 -6.10 -18.35 -27.51
N GLY A 27 -5.91 -19.67 -27.54
CA GLY A 27 -4.78 -20.43 -26.95
C GLY A 27 -3.42 -20.33 -27.67
N PRO A 28 -2.45 -21.22 -27.35
CA PRO A 28 -2.53 -22.61 -27.82
C PRO A 28 -2.07 -23.69 -26.80
N GLY A 29 -2.45 -24.94 -27.09
CA GLY A 29 -2.17 -26.12 -26.27
C GLY A 29 -0.71 -26.57 -26.26
N GLY A 30 -0.23 -26.95 -25.07
CA GLY A 30 1.00 -27.68 -24.84
C GLY A 30 0.69 -29.11 -24.40
N GLY A 31 1.31 -30.08 -25.06
CA GLY A 31 1.27 -31.50 -24.70
C GLY A 31 2.43 -31.92 -23.81
N GLY A 32 2.29 -33.09 -23.20
CA GLY A 32 3.40 -33.91 -22.70
C GLY A 32 3.40 -34.13 -21.19
N SER A 33 3.07 -35.38 -20.81
CA SER A 33 3.70 -36.28 -19.80
C SER A 33 4.38 -35.63 -18.57
N ASP A 34 4.14 -36.05 -17.33
CA ASP A 34 4.54 -37.35 -16.80
C ASP A 34 3.78 -37.73 -15.52
N THR A 35 3.38 -38.99 -15.45
CA THR A 35 2.88 -39.68 -14.25
C THR A 35 4.04 -40.19 -13.41
N GLY A 36 4.14 -39.79 -12.15
CA GLY A 36 4.97 -40.51 -11.19
C GLY A 36 5.21 -39.79 -9.87
N GLY A 37 4.78 -40.40 -8.76
CA GLY A 37 5.33 -40.12 -7.44
C GLY A 37 4.31 -40.02 -6.31
N MET A 38 3.95 -41.16 -5.72
CA MET A 38 3.22 -41.24 -4.46
C MET A 38 4.17 -41.12 -3.26
N SER A 39 3.82 -40.34 -2.24
CA SER A 39 3.98 -40.61 -0.78
C SER A 39 3.95 -39.28 -0.01
N ALA A 40 2.89 -38.97 0.74
CA ALA A 40 2.59 -39.42 2.11
C ALA A 40 3.33 -38.63 3.20
N GLY A 41 2.55 -37.92 4.04
CA GLY A 41 2.93 -37.52 5.40
C GLY A 41 3.02 -36.02 5.65
N GLY A 42 2.22 -35.51 6.61
CA GLY A 42 2.33 -34.16 7.18
C GLY A 42 0.94 -33.57 7.46
N MET A 43 0.29 -33.93 8.58
CA MET A 43 0.33 -33.22 9.86
C MET A 43 -0.28 -31.80 9.81
N GLY A 44 -1.47 -31.68 10.41
CA GLY A 44 -1.84 -30.64 11.38
C GLY A 44 -1.79 -29.18 10.96
N GLY A 45 -2.92 -28.49 11.09
CA GLY A 45 -2.92 -27.04 11.13
C GLY A 45 -4.33 -26.47 11.07
N GLY A 46 -4.91 -26.22 12.25
CA GLY A 46 -6.15 -25.45 12.38
C GLY A 46 -5.97 -24.01 11.91
N GLY A 47 -7.09 -23.38 11.56
CA GLY A 47 -7.11 -21.96 11.20
C GLY A 47 -8.29 -21.55 10.33
N MET A 48 -9.51 -21.98 10.66
CA MET A 48 -10.71 -21.37 10.09
C MET A 48 -10.98 -20.07 10.85
N GLY A 49 -10.36 -18.99 10.39
CA GLY A 49 -10.48 -17.67 11.01
C GLY A 49 -9.90 -16.56 10.13
N GLY A 50 -10.05 -16.64 8.81
CA GLY A 50 -9.70 -15.55 7.91
C GLY A 50 -10.87 -14.58 7.83
N GLY A 51 -10.93 -13.61 8.75
CA GLY A 51 -11.74 -12.42 8.55
C GLY A 51 -11.26 -11.74 7.26
N GLY A 52 -12.16 -11.54 6.31
CA GLY A 52 -11.86 -10.99 4.98
C GLY A 52 -11.51 -9.51 4.99
N GLY A 53 -10.50 -9.11 5.77
CA GLY A 53 -9.75 -7.90 5.51
C GLY A 53 -8.76 -8.21 4.39
N GLU A 54 -8.74 -7.41 3.34
CA GLU A 54 -7.63 -7.45 2.38
C GLU A 54 -6.35 -7.12 3.15
N GLU A 55 -5.43 -8.10 3.23
CA GLU A 55 -4.12 -7.91 3.82
C GLU A 55 -3.41 -6.76 3.09
N LEU A 56 -3.02 -5.72 3.82
CA LEU A 56 -2.29 -4.61 3.23
C LEU A 56 -0.85 -5.03 2.92
N PRO A 57 -0.29 -4.59 1.80
CA PRO A 57 1.10 -4.91 1.47
C PRO A 57 2.06 -4.26 2.47
N PRO A 58 3.24 -4.86 2.71
CA PRO A 58 4.28 -4.25 3.52
C PRO A 58 4.78 -2.95 2.88
N ALA A 59 5.43 -2.10 3.69
CA ALA A 59 6.13 -0.92 3.17
C ALA A 59 7.16 -1.33 2.12
N SER A 60 7.16 -0.63 0.98
CA SER A 60 8.13 -0.86 -0.09
C SER A 60 8.40 0.42 -0.87
N GLU A 61 9.60 0.53 -1.42
CA GLU A 61 10.03 1.68 -2.19
C GLU A 61 9.39 1.66 -3.59
N ASP A 62 8.77 2.78 -3.98
CA ASP A 62 8.26 3.01 -5.33
C ASP A 62 8.07 4.51 -5.61
N TRP A 63 9.03 5.10 -6.33
CA TRP A 63 8.99 6.50 -6.76
C TRP A 63 8.24 6.72 -8.08
N SER A 64 7.72 5.67 -8.70
CA SER A 64 7.10 5.74 -10.02
C SER A 64 5.58 5.99 -9.97
N ARG A 65 4.99 6.06 -8.77
CA ARG A 65 3.55 6.27 -8.60
C ARG A 65 3.15 7.69 -8.98
N ASP A 66 2.19 7.80 -9.90
CA ASP A 66 1.62 9.09 -10.28
C ASP A 66 0.72 9.63 -9.17
N ILE A 67 0.92 10.91 -8.83
CA ILE A 67 0.07 11.65 -7.90
C ILE A 67 -0.97 12.44 -8.72
N LEU A 68 -2.25 12.17 -8.46
CA LEU A 68 -3.36 12.88 -9.09
C LEU A 68 -3.69 14.19 -8.37
N THR A 69 -3.72 14.16 -7.04
CA THR A 69 -4.04 15.32 -6.22
C THR A 69 -3.30 15.31 -4.90
N THR A 70 -2.98 16.50 -4.40
CA THR A 70 -2.45 16.71 -3.06
C THR A 70 -3.25 17.83 -2.39
N ALA A 71 -3.80 17.56 -1.22
CA ALA A 71 -4.38 18.56 -0.33
C ALA A 71 -3.60 18.57 0.97
N ILE A 72 -3.31 19.76 1.51
CA ILE A 72 -2.54 19.92 2.74
C ILE A 72 -3.31 20.87 3.66
N ALA A 73 -3.55 20.42 4.89
CA ALA A 73 -4.06 21.23 5.99
C ALA A 73 -2.99 21.35 7.07
N ILE A 74 -2.76 22.55 7.60
CA ILE A 74 -1.75 22.80 8.63
C ILE A 74 -2.40 23.56 9.79
N ASP A 75 -2.28 23.02 11.00
CA ASP A 75 -2.59 23.73 12.23
C ASP A 75 -1.32 24.42 12.76
N LEU A 76 -1.28 25.74 12.64
CA LEU A 76 -0.13 26.55 13.08
C LEU A 76 0.00 26.67 14.60
N ALA A 77 -1.06 26.38 15.36
CA ALA A 77 -1.01 26.44 16.82
C ALA A 77 -0.33 25.19 17.39
N SER A 78 -0.68 24.01 16.87
CA SER A 78 -0.05 22.73 17.24
C SER A 78 1.17 22.38 16.40
N LEU A 79 1.42 23.12 15.32
CA LEU A 79 2.43 22.86 14.29
C LEU A 79 2.27 21.48 13.62
N THR A 80 1.05 20.93 13.62
CA THR A 80 0.74 19.65 12.98
C THR A 80 0.14 19.87 11.60
N GLY A 81 0.25 18.87 10.73
CA GLY A 81 -0.36 18.91 9.41
C GLY A 81 -0.99 17.60 9.02
N GLU A 82 -1.95 17.69 8.11
CA GLU A 82 -2.58 16.59 7.41
C GLU A 82 -2.35 16.72 5.91
N ALA A 83 -1.81 15.68 5.29
CA ALA A 83 -1.65 15.60 3.84
C ALA A 83 -2.59 14.52 3.27
N THR A 84 -3.50 14.92 2.39
CA THR A 84 -4.32 14.00 1.61
C THR A 84 -3.77 13.86 0.20
N ILE A 85 -3.25 12.68 -0.12
CA ILE A 85 -2.64 12.38 -1.42
C ILE A 85 -3.49 11.34 -2.14
N THR A 86 -3.83 11.61 -3.40
CA THR A 86 -4.53 10.66 -4.28
C THR A 86 -3.54 10.15 -5.31
N LEU A 87 -3.37 8.84 -5.37
CA LEU A 87 -2.52 8.17 -6.36
C LEU A 87 -3.35 7.74 -7.57
N ALA A 88 -2.72 7.67 -8.74
CA ALA A 88 -3.31 6.99 -9.89
C ALA A 88 -3.22 5.47 -9.69
N PRO A 89 -4.16 4.68 -10.23
CA PRO A 89 -4.05 3.22 -10.24
C PRO A 89 -2.71 2.72 -10.78
N GLY A 90 -2.09 1.74 -10.13
CA GLY A 90 -0.81 1.15 -10.57
C GLY A 90 -0.70 -0.35 -10.34
N SER A 91 0.30 -1.00 -10.93
CA SER A 91 0.51 -2.46 -10.82
C SER A 91 1.45 -2.87 -9.69
N THR A 92 2.09 -1.92 -9.02
CA THR A 92 3.05 -2.11 -7.93
C THR A 92 2.38 -1.96 -6.57
N THR A 93 3.00 -2.51 -5.52
CA THR A 93 2.46 -2.52 -4.16
C THR A 93 3.18 -1.56 -3.20
N GLY A 94 3.49 -0.35 -3.65
CA GLY A 94 4.25 0.63 -2.90
C GLY A 94 4.00 2.06 -3.35
N ALA A 95 4.44 3.02 -2.55
CA ALA A 95 4.59 4.42 -2.91
C ALA A 95 5.69 5.05 -2.06
N SER A 96 6.44 5.99 -2.62
CA SER A 96 7.50 6.71 -1.90
C SER A 96 7.34 8.21 -2.02
N PHE A 97 7.57 8.88 -0.89
CA PHE A 97 7.42 10.33 -0.77
C PHE A 97 8.63 10.91 -0.05
N GLU A 98 9.08 12.09 -0.48
CA GLU A 98 10.04 12.87 0.28
C GLU A 98 9.32 13.51 1.48
N ILE A 99 9.86 13.32 2.68
CA ILE A 99 9.28 13.86 3.93
C ILE A 99 10.21 14.83 4.66
N GLY A 100 11.48 14.95 4.23
CA GLY A 100 12.43 15.90 4.80
C GLY A 100 12.64 15.68 6.31
N ASP A 101 12.23 16.64 7.14
CA ASP A 101 12.36 16.61 8.60
C ASP A 101 11.03 16.37 9.34
N LEU A 102 9.97 15.99 8.60
CA LEU A 102 8.66 15.71 9.18
C LEU A 102 8.69 14.43 10.01
N THR A 103 8.16 14.49 11.23
CA THR A 103 7.90 13.26 12.00
C THR A 103 6.55 12.70 11.56
N ILE A 104 6.51 11.49 11.01
CA ILE A 104 5.24 10.88 10.59
C ILE A 104 4.56 10.23 11.80
N GLN A 105 3.32 10.63 12.07
CA GLN A 105 2.50 10.10 13.17
C GLN A 105 1.65 8.90 12.72
N ALA A 106 1.11 8.97 11.50
CA ALA A 106 0.28 7.92 10.93
C ALA A 106 0.20 8.06 9.41
N VAL A 107 -0.03 6.94 8.73
CA VAL A 107 -0.37 6.85 7.31
C VAL A 107 -1.62 5.98 7.18
N ARG A 108 -2.68 6.49 6.56
CA ARG A 108 -3.98 5.80 6.50
C ARG A 108 -4.61 5.84 5.11
N THR A 109 -5.52 4.92 4.83
CA THR A 109 -6.44 5.05 3.68
C THR A 109 -7.51 6.13 3.95
N ALA A 110 -8.29 6.49 2.93
CA ALA A 110 -9.44 7.41 3.08
C ALA A 110 -10.51 6.86 4.02
N GLU A 111 -10.63 5.53 4.10
CA GLU A 111 -11.55 4.81 4.99
C GLU A 111 -11.01 4.72 6.43
N GLY A 112 -9.80 5.22 6.67
CA GLY A 112 -9.16 5.27 7.99
C GLY A 112 -8.38 4.02 8.37
N GLN A 113 -8.11 3.09 7.44
CA GLN A 113 -7.30 1.91 7.70
C GLN A 113 -5.81 2.30 7.76
N ASP A 114 -5.09 1.92 8.82
CA ASP A 114 -3.65 2.21 8.94
C ASP A 114 -2.85 1.40 7.90
N LEU A 115 -1.99 2.07 7.15
CA LEU A 115 -1.09 1.46 6.17
C LEU A 115 0.24 1.07 6.82
N HIS A 116 0.89 0.04 6.29
CA HIS A 116 2.29 -0.23 6.61
C HIS A 116 3.15 0.86 5.99
N TYR A 117 4.01 1.50 6.80
CA TYR A 117 4.96 2.49 6.32
C TYR A 117 6.31 2.37 7.03
N GLU A 118 7.35 2.85 6.36
CA GLU A 118 8.71 2.96 6.86
C GLU A 118 9.20 4.40 6.68
N ASP A 119 9.63 5.02 7.77
CA ASP A 119 10.35 6.30 7.77
C ASP A 119 11.84 6.01 7.60
N ALA A 120 12.36 6.30 6.40
CA ALA A 120 13.75 6.14 6.01
C ALA A 120 14.57 7.44 6.16
N GLY A 121 14.14 8.35 7.03
CA GLY A 121 14.77 9.65 7.26
C GLY A 121 14.22 10.72 6.33
N GLU A 122 14.79 10.87 5.14
CA GLU A 122 14.33 11.87 4.16
C GLU A 122 13.16 11.37 3.29
N ALA A 123 12.89 10.06 3.32
CA ALA A 123 11.87 9.39 2.54
C ALA A 123 10.90 8.58 3.41
N LEU A 124 9.65 8.52 2.96
CA LEU A 124 8.59 7.67 3.49
C LEU A 124 8.23 6.63 2.45
N HIS A 125 8.37 5.35 2.80
CA HIS A 125 7.91 4.24 1.97
C HIS A 125 6.60 3.70 2.53
N VAL A 126 5.59 3.53 1.69
CA VAL A 126 4.23 3.14 2.10
C VAL A 126 3.81 1.91 1.32
N GLY A 127 3.25 0.92 2.01
CA GLY A 127 2.58 -0.23 1.40
C GLY A 127 1.22 0.21 0.88
N VAL A 128 1.06 0.21 -0.44
CA VAL A 128 -0.18 0.59 -1.13
C VAL A 128 -0.64 -0.58 -1.98
N PRO A 129 -1.90 -1.04 -1.92
CA PRO A 129 -2.38 -2.13 -2.77
C PRO A 129 -2.20 -1.84 -4.26
N ALA A 130 -1.93 -2.88 -5.06
CA ALA A 130 -1.99 -2.74 -6.51
C ALA A 130 -3.43 -2.41 -6.95
N GLY A 131 -3.57 -1.56 -7.96
CA GLY A 131 -4.84 -1.06 -8.48
C GLY A 131 -5.45 0.10 -7.67
N ALA A 132 -4.84 0.47 -6.54
CA ALA A 132 -5.19 1.64 -5.74
C ALA A 132 -4.79 2.95 -6.42
#